data_AF-A0A3N5QJN3-F1
#
_entry.id   AF-A0A3N5QJN3-F1
#
_cell.length_a   1.000
_cell.length_b   1.000
_cell.length_c   1.000
_cell.angle_alpha   90.00
_cell.angle_beta   90.00
_cell.angle_gamma   90.00
#
_symmetry.space_group_name_H-M   'P 1'
#
loop_
_entity.id
_entity.type
_entity.pdbx_description
1 polymer ?
#
loop_
_entity_poly.entity_id
_entity_poly.type
_entity_poly.pdbx_seq_one_letter_code
_entity_poly.pdbx_strand_id
1 'polypeptide(L)'
;MANSRVFLAGLCLVLSAAILVYPSRAVTAAPNSAQPKLVDKDAQESIDKGLKYLANTQRPDGQWYPSGSYGTYPTVMTSLAGLALMAGGSTPESGPYAKNVRRAMHYILRVAEAEKDGLIAGA
;
A
#
# COMPACT_ATOMS: atom_id res chain seq x y z
N MET A 1 -15.68 45.26 26.22
CA MET A 1 -15.90 44.21 25.19
C MET A 1 -15.30 44.54 23.81
N ALA A 2 -14.21 45.33 23.71
CA ALA A 2 -13.60 45.69 22.42
C ALA A 2 -12.29 44.94 22.08
N ASN A 3 -11.63 44.32 23.08
CA ASN A 3 -10.25 43.84 22.90
C ASN A 3 -10.14 42.38 22.43
N SER A 4 -11.18 41.55 22.61
CA SER A 4 -11.14 40.11 22.25
C SER A 4 -11.15 39.86 20.72
N ARG A 5 -11.76 40.77 19.94
CA ARG A 5 -11.86 40.64 18.48
C ARG A 5 -10.54 40.93 17.76
N VAL A 6 -9.70 41.79 18.33
CA VAL A 6 -8.37 42.14 17.80
C VAL A 6 -7.37 41.01 18.05
N PHE A 7 -7.47 40.34 19.20
CA PHE A 7 -6.62 39.17 19.52
C PHE A 7 -6.92 37.96 18.64
N LEU A 8 -8.20 37.67 18.31
CA LEU A 8 -8.55 36.57 17.39
C LEU A 8 -8.09 36.85 15.95
N ALA A 9 -8.21 38.10 15.47
CA ALA A 9 -7.77 38.46 14.13
C ALA A 9 -6.24 38.38 13.97
N GLY A 10 -5.48 38.76 15.01
CA GLY A 10 -4.02 38.62 15.05
C GLY A 10 -3.55 37.16 15.06
N LEU A 11 -4.26 36.28 15.77
CA LEU A 11 -3.93 34.84 15.83
C LEU A 11 -4.16 34.13 14.48
N CYS A 12 -5.22 34.46 13.75
CA CYS A 12 -5.48 33.93 12.40
C CYS A 12 -4.43 34.39 11.37
N LEU A 13 -3.96 35.64 11.45
CA LEU A 13 -2.97 36.18 10.51
C LEU A 13 -1.58 35.52 10.67
N VAL A 14 -1.20 35.17 11.90
CA VAL A 14 0.06 34.46 12.17
C VAL A 14 -0.02 32.99 11.73
N LEU A 15 -1.19 32.34 11.88
CA LEU A 15 -1.43 30.97 11.40
C LEU A 15 -1.46 30.86 9.87
N SER A 16 -1.96 31.87 9.15
CA SER A 16 -1.93 31.90 7.68
C SER A 16 -0.54 32.21 7.10
N ALA A 17 0.29 32.98 7.81
CA ALA A 17 1.66 33.26 7.38
C ALA A 17 2.61 32.06 7.52
N ALA A 18 2.34 31.16 8.48
CA ALA A 18 3.15 29.95 8.69
C ALA A 18 3.01 28.90 7.57
N ILE A 19 1.91 28.93 6.80
CA ILE A 19 1.67 27.99 5.70
C ILE A 19 2.38 28.41 4.40
N LEU A 20 2.70 29.71 4.24
CA LEU A 20 3.29 30.23 2.99
C LEU A 20 4.82 30.05 2.89
N VAL A 21 5.50 29.71 3.99
CA VAL A 21 6.98 29.78 4.08
C VAL A 21 7.66 28.42 4.23
N TYR A 22 6.91 27.31 4.32
CA TYR A 22 7.55 25.99 4.21
C TYR A 22 7.71 25.64 2.73
N PRO A 23 8.92 25.74 2.14
CA PRO A 23 9.15 25.10 0.87
C PRO A 23 8.93 23.61 1.10
N SER A 24 7.86 23.05 0.52
CA SER A 24 7.73 21.60 0.40
C SER A 24 8.98 21.13 -0.34
N ARG A 25 9.96 20.60 0.41
CA ARG A 25 11.05 19.86 -0.21
C ARG A 25 10.40 18.60 -0.75
N ALA A 26 10.05 18.62 -2.03
CA ALA A 26 9.83 17.40 -2.77
C ALA A 26 11.11 16.58 -2.56
N VAL A 27 10.99 15.48 -1.81
CA VAL A 27 12.03 14.45 -1.80
C VAL A 27 11.98 13.84 -3.19
N THR A 28 12.70 14.45 -4.13
CA THR A 28 13.04 13.79 -5.38
C THR A 28 14.06 12.74 -5.00
N ALA A 29 13.57 11.57 -4.60
CA ALA A 29 14.41 10.39 -4.58
C ALA A 29 14.99 10.26 -5.99
N ALA A 30 16.29 10.55 -6.13
CA ALA A 30 16.97 10.26 -7.38
C ALA A 30 16.69 8.79 -7.72
N PRO A 31 16.27 8.46 -8.95
CA PRO A 31 16.07 7.08 -9.32
C PRO A 31 17.42 6.40 -9.15
N ASN A 32 17.53 5.52 -8.15
CA ASN A 32 18.68 4.66 -7.99
C ASN A 32 18.63 3.69 -9.17
N SER A 33 19.19 4.11 -10.31
CA SER A 33 19.09 3.42 -11.60
C SER A 33 19.98 2.19 -11.68
N ALA A 34 20.85 1.98 -10.69
CA ALA A 34 21.57 0.74 -10.53
C ALA A 34 20.72 -0.22 -9.71
N GLN A 35 20.13 -1.22 -10.38
CA GLN A 35 19.60 -2.39 -9.69
C GLN A 35 20.68 -2.90 -8.71
N PRO A 36 20.32 -3.29 -7.47
CA PRO A 36 21.27 -3.88 -6.55
C PRO A 36 22.03 -4.99 -7.27
N LYS A 37 23.34 -5.09 -7.04
CA LYS A 37 24.23 -6.05 -7.72
C LYS A 37 23.77 -7.53 -7.65
N LEU A 38 22.76 -7.81 -6.81
CA LEU A 38 22.13 -9.09 -6.57
C LEU A 38 20.93 -9.40 -7.50
N VAL A 39 20.36 -8.41 -8.18
CA VAL A 39 19.26 -8.61 -9.15
C VAL A 39 19.86 -8.53 -10.54
N ASP A 40 20.31 -9.68 -11.05
CA ASP A 40 20.69 -9.82 -12.45
C ASP A 40 19.46 -10.00 -13.35
N LYS A 41 19.70 -10.20 -14.66
CA LYS A 41 18.61 -10.36 -15.63
C LYS A 41 17.75 -11.60 -15.35
N ASP A 42 18.36 -12.71 -14.98
CA ASP A 42 17.65 -13.97 -14.75
C ASP A 42 16.77 -13.86 -13.48
N ALA A 43 17.27 -13.19 -12.46
CA ALA A 43 16.50 -12.84 -11.27
C ALA A 43 15.33 -11.92 -11.61
N GLN A 44 15.55 -10.88 -12.42
CA GLN A 44 14.49 -9.97 -12.84
C GLN A 44 13.39 -10.70 -13.64
N GLU A 45 13.77 -11.57 -14.58
CA GLU A 45 12.80 -12.37 -15.33
C GLU A 45 11.99 -13.30 -14.41
N SER A 46 12.63 -13.87 -13.40
CA SER A 46 11.97 -14.74 -12.43
C SER A 46 10.97 -13.97 -11.57
N ILE A 47 11.33 -12.75 -11.15
CA ILE A 47 10.43 -11.82 -10.46
C ILE A 47 9.22 -11.51 -11.35
N ASP A 48 9.44 -11.11 -12.60
CA ASP A 48 8.37 -10.74 -13.52
C ASP A 48 7.39 -11.90 -13.78
N LYS A 49 7.92 -13.12 -13.96
CA LYS A 49 7.13 -14.35 -14.09
C LYS A 49 6.30 -14.61 -12.83
N GLY A 50 6.90 -14.46 -11.65
CA GLY A 50 6.24 -14.62 -10.35
C GLY A 50 5.09 -13.62 -10.14
N LEU A 51 5.33 -12.33 -10.41
CA LEU A 51 4.31 -11.30 -10.29
C LEU A 51 3.14 -11.54 -11.25
N LYS A 52 3.44 -11.93 -12.49
CA LYS A 52 2.41 -12.28 -13.48
C LYS A 52 1.60 -13.50 -13.05
N TYR A 53 2.25 -14.52 -12.49
CA TYR A 53 1.56 -15.69 -11.94
C TYR A 53 0.61 -15.30 -10.80
N LEU A 54 1.07 -14.49 -9.84
CA LEU A 54 0.22 -14.01 -8.74
C LEU A 54 -0.99 -13.26 -9.28
N ALA A 55 -0.78 -12.32 -10.20
CA ALA A 55 -1.86 -11.55 -10.79
C ALA A 55 -2.91 -12.41 -11.50
N ASN A 56 -2.49 -13.46 -12.20
CA ASN A 56 -3.38 -14.37 -12.94
C ASN A 56 -4.10 -15.40 -12.07
N THR A 57 -3.56 -15.70 -10.88
CA THR A 57 -4.12 -16.70 -9.97
C THR A 57 -5.00 -16.10 -8.87
N GLN A 58 -5.06 -14.77 -8.76
CA GLN A 58 -5.93 -14.09 -7.80
C GLN A 58 -7.40 -14.36 -8.11
N ARG A 59 -8.14 -14.87 -7.13
CA ARG A 59 -9.57 -15.16 -7.26
C ARG A 59 -10.41 -13.89 -7.36
N PRO A 60 -11.63 -13.93 -7.93
CA PRO A 60 -12.52 -12.77 -8.11
C PRO A 60 -12.71 -11.90 -6.86
N ASP A 61 -12.88 -12.54 -5.71
CA ASP A 61 -13.01 -11.95 -4.37
C ASP A 61 -11.73 -11.28 -3.84
N GLY A 62 -10.59 -11.45 -4.50
CA GLY A 62 -9.33 -10.77 -4.20
C GLY A 62 -8.33 -11.60 -3.40
N GLN A 63 -8.68 -12.82 -3.00
CA GLN A 63 -7.81 -13.69 -2.21
C GLN A 63 -7.00 -14.68 -3.04
N TRP A 64 -5.97 -15.23 -2.42
CA TRP A 64 -5.28 -16.44 -2.87
C TRP A 64 -5.55 -17.57 -1.88
N TYR A 65 -5.93 -18.74 -2.39
CA TYR A 65 -6.12 -19.94 -1.58
C TYR A 65 -4.89 -20.84 -1.69
N PRO A 66 -4.44 -21.46 -0.59
CA PRO A 66 -3.45 -22.53 -0.68
C PRO A 66 -4.04 -23.72 -1.43
N SER A 67 -3.29 -24.23 -2.41
CA SER A 67 -3.54 -25.55 -3.02
C SER A 67 -2.69 -26.58 -2.28
N GLY A 68 -3.15 -27.06 -1.11
CA GLY A 68 -2.43 -28.08 -0.35
C GLY A 68 -3.12 -28.49 0.95
N SER A 69 -2.65 -29.59 1.56
CA SER A 69 -3.25 -30.19 2.76
C SER A 69 -2.89 -29.50 4.08
N TYR A 70 -2.07 -28.44 4.06
CA TYR A 70 -1.50 -27.82 5.26
C TYR A 70 -2.36 -26.70 5.88
N GLY A 71 -3.68 -26.74 5.66
CA GLY A 71 -4.63 -25.77 6.22
C GLY A 71 -4.92 -24.57 5.31
N THR A 72 -5.93 -23.81 5.69
CA THR A 72 -6.50 -22.70 4.91
C THR A 72 -6.09 -21.38 5.56
N TYR A 73 -5.11 -20.68 4.98
CA TYR A 73 -4.63 -19.38 5.48
C TYR A 73 -4.78 -18.26 4.44
N PRO A 74 -6.01 -17.97 3.97
CA PRO A 74 -6.23 -17.06 2.84
C PRO A 74 -5.80 -15.63 3.16
N THR A 75 -5.96 -15.18 4.40
CA THR A 75 -5.52 -13.84 4.83
C THR A 75 -4.01 -13.68 4.76
N VAL A 76 -3.25 -14.63 5.29
CA VAL A 76 -1.78 -14.58 5.26
C VAL A 76 -1.27 -14.66 3.82
N MET A 77 -1.80 -15.59 3.03
CA MET A 77 -1.43 -15.75 1.62
C MET A 77 -1.72 -14.48 0.81
N THR A 78 -2.89 -13.87 1.04
CA THR A 78 -3.30 -12.64 0.34
C THR A 78 -2.46 -11.44 0.73
N SER A 79 -2.11 -11.31 2.01
CA SER A 79 -1.21 -10.26 2.50
C SER A 79 0.18 -10.37 1.88
N LEU A 80 0.76 -11.59 1.83
CA LEU A 80 2.08 -11.81 1.22
C LEU A 80 2.07 -11.58 -0.30
N ALA A 81 1.04 -12.07 -1.00
CA ALA A 81 0.89 -11.82 -2.43
C ALA A 81 0.71 -10.33 -2.75
N GLY A 82 -0.09 -9.61 -1.94
CA GLY A 82 -0.26 -8.16 -2.05
C GLY A 82 1.06 -7.41 -1.83
N LEU A 83 1.82 -7.77 -0.80
CA LEU A 83 3.15 -7.21 -0.54
C LEU A 83 4.11 -7.45 -1.71
N ALA A 84 4.13 -8.65 -2.29
CA ALA A 84 4.99 -8.95 -3.43
C ALA A 84 4.63 -8.08 -4.66
N LEU A 85 3.34 -7.92 -4.97
CA LEU A 85 2.89 -7.04 -6.05
C LEU A 85 3.27 -5.57 -5.80
N MET A 86 3.23 -5.12 -4.54
CA MET A 86 3.68 -3.77 -4.17
C MET A 86 5.19 -3.60 -4.24
N ALA A 87 5.97 -4.61 -3.86
CA ALA A 87 7.42 -4.61 -4.01
C ALA A 87 7.85 -4.54 -5.49
N GLY A 88 7.02 -5.07 -6.40
CA GLY A 88 7.15 -4.89 -7.85
C GLY A 88 6.79 -3.49 -8.37
N GLY A 89 6.45 -2.54 -7.49
CA GLY A 89 6.16 -1.14 -7.82
C GLY A 89 4.70 -0.82 -8.13
N SER A 90 3.76 -1.72 -7.84
CA SER A 90 2.32 -1.41 -7.94
C SER A 90 1.77 -0.84 -6.63
N THR A 91 0.82 0.07 -6.69
CA THR A 91 0.03 0.55 -5.53
C THR A 91 -1.45 0.23 -5.77
N PRO A 92 -2.34 0.36 -4.77
CA PRO A 92 -3.77 0.23 -5.02
C PRO A 92 -4.31 1.19 -6.08
N GLU A 93 -3.61 2.29 -6.40
CA GLU A 93 -3.99 3.36 -7.32
C GLU A 93 -3.27 3.29 -8.67
N SER A 94 -2.04 2.76 -8.70
CA SER A 94 -1.13 2.90 -9.85
C SER A 94 -0.26 1.67 -10.10
N GLY A 95 0.34 1.59 -11.29
CA GLY A 95 1.20 0.48 -11.69
C GLY A 95 0.48 -0.70 -12.36
N PRO A 96 1.23 -1.67 -12.90
CA PRO A 96 0.71 -2.73 -13.75
C PRO A 96 -0.28 -3.67 -13.04
N TYR A 97 -0.14 -3.84 -11.72
CA TYR A 97 -0.98 -4.74 -10.92
C TYR A 97 -1.91 -3.99 -9.95
N ALA A 98 -2.22 -2.71 -10.22
CA ALA A 98 -3.00 -1.87 -9.30
C ALA A 98 -4.36 -2.48 -8.90
N LYS A 99 -5.07 -3.05 -9.88
CA LYS A 99 -6.36 -3.71 -9.64
C LYS A 99 -6.21 -4.91 -8.70
N ASN A 100 -5.13 -5.68 -8.86
CA ASN A 100 -4.87 -6.85 -8.02
C ASN A 100 -4.56 -6.45 -6.59
N VAL A 101 -3.68 -5.46 -6.40
CA VAL A 101 -3.33 -4.90 -5.08
C VAL A 101 -4.56 -4.36 -4.38
N ARG A 102 -5.39 -3.57 -5.08
CA ARG A 102 -6.64 -3.02 -4.53
C ARG A 102 -7.60 -4.11 -4.06
N ARG A 103 -7.77 -5.17 -4.84
CA ARG A 103 -8.64 -6.31 -4.49
C ARG A 103 -8.12 -7.08 -3.28
N ALA A 104 -6.80 -7.28 -3.19
CA ALA A 104 -6.16 -7.90 -2.03
C ALA A 104 -6.39 -7.07 -0.75
N MET A 105 -6.18 -5.74 -0.84
CA MET A 105 -6.45 -4.80 0.24
C MET A 105 -7.93 -4.87 0.70
N HIS A 106 -8.88 -4.80 -0.24
CA HIS A 106 -10.30 -4.91 0.11
C HIS A 106 -10.67 -6.26 0.71
N TYR A 107 -10.03 -7.35 0.29
CA TYR A 107 -10.24 -8.64 0.93
C TYR A 107 -9.80 -8.61 2.41
N ILE A 108 -8.59 -8.12 2.69
CA ILE A 108 -8.06 -8.05 4.06
C ILE A 108 -8.93 -7.16 4.94
N LEU A 109 -9.39 -6.00 4.42
CA LEU A 109 -10.30 -5.12 5.15
C LEU A 109 -11.61 -5.82 5.49
N ARG A 110 -12.20 -6.57 4.55
CA ARG A 110 -13.44 -7.34 4.83
C ARG A 110 -13.24 -8.40 5.90
N VAL A 111 -12.08 -9.07 5.93
CA VAL A 111 -11.77 -10.04 7.00
C VAL A 111 -11.66 -9.33 8.34
N ALA A 112 -10.93 -8.20 8.40
CA ALA A 112 -10.77 -7.43 9.62
C ALA A 112 -12.08 -6.83 10.14
N GLU A 113 -13.01 -6.47 9.26
CA GLU A 113 -14.33 -5.93 9.61
C GLU A 113 -15.34 -7.01 10.03
N ALA A 114 -15.13 -8.26 9.62
CA ALA A 114 -16.01 -9.37 9.96
C ALA A 114 -15.90 -9.75 11.45
N GLU A 115 -14.69 -9.64 12.02
CA GLU A 115 -14.41 -9.99 13.40
C GLU A 115 -14.45 -8.76 14.33
N LYS A 116 -15.08 -8.88 15.50
CA LYS A 116 -15.19 -7.79 16.49
C LYS A 116 -14.08 -7.78 17.54
N ASP A 117 -13.16 -8.74 17.46
CA ASP A 117 -12.07 -8.93 18.42
C ASP A 117 -10.78 -8.19 18.03
N GLY A 118 -10.74 -7.59 16.84
CA GLY A 118 -9.58 -6.87 16.30
C GLY A 118 -8.54 -7.79 15.64
N LEU A 119 -8.83 -9.08 15.45
CA LEU A 119 -7.96 -10.00 14.72
C LEU A 119 -8.17 -9.86 13.21
N ILE A 120 -7.06 -9.74 12.49
CA ILE A 120 -7.07 -9.63 11.02
C ILE A 120 -6.90 -10.97 10.32
N ALA A 121 -6.51 -12.03 11.05
CA ALA A 121 -6.24 -13.34 10.46
C ALA A 121 -7.52 -14.07 10.01
N GLY A 122 -8.68 -13.68 10.55
CA GLY A 122 -9.90 -14.47 10.53
C GLY A 122 -9.85 -15.60 11.57
N ALA A 123 -11.01 -16.07 12.00
CA ALA A 123 -11.16 -17.25 12.88
C ALA A 123 -10.98 -18.58 12.12
#